data_AF-A0A6B2LUH6-F1
#
_entry.id   AF-A0A6B2LUH6-F1
#
_cell.length_a   1.000
_cell.length_b   1.000
_cell.length_c   1.000
_cell.angle_alpha   90.00
_cell.angle_beta   90.00
_cell.angle_gamma   90.00
#
_symmetry.space_group_name_H-M   'P 1'
#
loop_
_entity.id
_entity.type
_entity.pdbx_description
1 polymer ?
#
loop_
_entity_poly.entity_id
_entity_poly.type
_entity_poly.pdbx_seq_one_letter_code
_entity_poly.pdbx_strand_id
1 'polypeptide(L)'
;MSFRPLVLPDCTRLKIRVPMDSRAKVKASFDGRKPTDLEPGCYVVVTVSPWPMPTFSMRTPIVEWFRSIESRLHWNVREIQHPLREDNLKSHKNSKI
;
A
#
# COMPACT_ATOMS: atom_id res chain seq x y z
N MET A 1 -16.41 14.14 -2.11
CA MET A 1 -15.37 13.40 -2.84
C MET A 1 -15.68 11.91 -2.76
N SER A 2 -15.95 11.25 -3.88
CA SER A 2 -16.14 9.79 -3.94
C SER A 2 -14.98 9.15 -4.69
N PHE A 3 -13.83 9.00 -4.03
CA PHE A 3 -12.68 8.30 -4.58
C PHE A 3 -12.68 6.87 -4.07
N ARG A 4 -13.27 5.97 -4.85
CA ARG A 4 -13.30 4.55 -4.55
C ARG A 4 -12.23 3.85 -5.38
N PRO A 5 -11.50 2.88 -4.80
CA PRO A 5 -10.65 2.00 -5.59
C PRO A 5 -11.45 1.36 -6.73
N LEU A 6 -10.85 1.30 -7.92
CA LEU A 6 -11.43 0.67 -9.11
C LEU A 6 -10.68 -0.63 -9.42
N VAL A 7 -11.41 -1.70 -9.70
CA VAL A 7 -10.87 -2.95 -10.24
C VAL A 7 -11.20 -2.99 -11.72
N LEU A 8 -10.17 -3.06 -12.56
CA LEU A 8 -10.28 -3.01 -14.01
C LEU A 8 -9.88 -4.37 -14.62
N PRO A 9 -10.47 -4.79 -15.75
CA PRO A 9 -10.00 -5.95 -16.49
C PRO A 9 -8.56 -5.79 -17.00
N ASP A 10 -7.89 -6.91 -17.25
CA ASP A 10 -6.52 -6.99 -17.76
C ASP A 10 -6.33 -6.37 -19.16
N CYS A 11 -7.37 -6.38 -20.00
CA CYS A 11 -7.38 -5.77 -21.33
C CYS A 11 -7.44 -4.23 -21.31
N THR A 12 -7.52 -3.62 -20.13
CA THR A 12 -7.70 -2.17 -20.00
C THR A 12 -6.42 -1.40 -20.31
N ARG A 13 -6.56 -0.32 -21.08
CA ARG A 13 -5.51 0.67 -21.31
C ARG A 13 -5.84 1.93 -20.52
N LEU A 14 -5.17 2.12 -19.38
CA LEU A 14 -5.41 3.27 -18.51
C LEU A 14 -4.52 4.45 -18.90
N LYS A 15 -5.12 5.58 -19.30
CA LYS A 15 -4.39 6.82 -19.62
C LYS A 15 -4.60 7.86 -18.52
N ILE A 16 -3.52 8.28 -17.87
CA ILE A 16 -3.52 9.30 -16.82
C ILE A 16 -2.79 10.52 -17.37
N ARG A 17 -3.48 11.65 -17.51
CA ARG A 17 -2.95 12.87 -18.13
C ARG A 17 -2.78 13.97 -17.09
N VAL A 18 -1.67 14.71 -17.18
CA VAL A 18 -1.49 15.97 -16.47
C VAL A 18 -2.28 17.07 -17.21
N PRO A 19 -3.23 17.73 -16.54
CA PRO A 19 -3.97 18.85 -17.13
C PRO A 19 -3.03 19.95 -17.64
N MET A 20 -3.42 20.65 -18.72
CA MET A 20 -2.59 21.72 -19.32
C MET A 20 -2.45 22.94 -18.38
N ASP A 21 -3.44 23.14 -17.51
CA ASP A 21 -3.53 24.21 -16.51
C ASP A 21 -2.97 23.80 -15.14
N SER A 22 -2.22 22.68 -15.07
CA SER A 22 -1.59 22.23 -13.83
C SER A 22 -0.64 23.30 -13.29
N ARG A 23 -0.87 23.71 -12.04
CA ARG A 23 -0.06 24.75 -11.35
C ARG A 23 1.29 24.24 -10.86
N ALA A 24 1.50 22.92 -10.90
CA ALA A 24 2.71 22.27 -10.41
C ALA A 24 3.11 21.10 -11.31
N LYS A 25 4.39 20.74 -11.26
CA LYS A 25 4.91 19.52 -11.87
C LYS A 25 4.36 18.29 -11.14
N VAL A 26 3.99 17.27 -11.90
CA VAL A 26 3.52 15.99 -11.37
C VAL A 26 4.69 15.00 -11.38
N LYS A 27 4.74 14.08 -10.43
CA LYS A 27 5.73 13.00 -10.43
C LYS A 27 5.06 11.66 -10.58
N ALA A 28 5.61 10.83 -11.46
CA ALA A 28 5.24 9.42 -11.59
C ALA A 28 6.41 8.54 -11.13
N SER A 29 6.13 7.57 -10.27
CA SER A 29 7.11 6.57 -9.82
C SER A 29 6.59 5.18 -10.13
N PHE A 30 7.48 4.30 -10.58
CA PHE A 30 7.18 2.91 -10.90
C PHE A 30 7.91 2.02 -9.90
N ASP A 31 7.18 1.13 -9.22
CA ASP A 31 7.69 0.26 -8.14
C ASP A 31 8.43 1.00 -7.00
N GLY A 32 8.02 2.24 -6.71
CA GLY A 32 8.66 3.08 -5.68
C GLY A 32 10.07 3.55 -6.03
N ARG A 33 10.52 3.36 -7.28
CA ARG A 33 11.83 3.81 -7.75
C ARG A 33 11.77 5.25 -8.29
N LYS A 34 12.94 5.88 -8.36
CA LYS A 34 13.24 7.25 -8.83
C LYS A 34 12.08 7.90 -9.61
N PRO A 35 11.34 8.83 -9.00
CA PRO A 35 10.21 9.49 -9.67
C PRO A 35 10.67 10.28 -10.89
N THR A 36 9.87 10.24 -11.94
CA THR A 36 10.04 11.02 -13.17
C THR A 36 9.07 12.20 -13.15
N ASP A 37 9.57 13.40 -13.46
CA ASP A 37 8.74 14.60 -13.56
C ASP A 37 7.93 14.57 -14.87
N LEU A 38 6.64 14.91 -14.77
CA LEU A 38 5.69 15.03 -15.87
C LEU A 38 5.23 16.48 -15.99
N GLU A 39 5.42 17.05 -17.17
CA GLU A 39 5.01 18.41 -17.49
C GLU A 39 3.50 18.46 -17.85
N PRO A 40 2.86 19.64 -17.78
CA PRO A 40 1.49 19.83 -18.23
C PRO A 40 1.28 19.33 -19.67
N GLY A 41 0.21 18.56 -19.89
CA GLY A 41 -0.09 17.93 -21.18
C GLY A 41 0.52 16.55 -21.41
N CYS A 42 1.55 16.17 -20.64
CA CYS A 42 2.07 14.80 -20.65
C CYS A 42 1.07 13.81 -20.05
N TYR A 43 1.27 12.53 -20.35
CA TYR A 43 0.44 11.45 -19.83
C TYR A 43 1.22 10.15 -19.66
N VAL A 44 0.73 9.29 -18.78
CA VAL A 44 1.18 7.91 -18.60
C VAL A 44 0.11 6.98 -19.14
N VAL A 45 0.53 5.94 -19.86
CA VAL A 45 -0.36 4.85 -20.27
C VAL A 45 0.08 3.59 -19.55
N VAL A 46 -0.85 2.95 -18.85
CA VAL A 46 -0.64 1.68 -18.16
C VAL A 46 -1.41 0.60 -18.89
N THR A 47 -0.71 -0.48 -19.22
CA THR A 47 -1.26 -1.69 -19.86
C THR A 47 -0.65 -2.92 -19.20
N VAL A 48 -1.34 -4.06 -19.26
CA VAL A 48 -0.75 -5.33 -18.85
C VAL A 48 0.42 -5.69 -19.78
N SER A 49 1.55 -6.09 -19.18
CA SER A 49 2.74 -6.53 -19.91
C SER A 49 2.52 -7.93 -20.49
N PRO A 50 2.97 -8.21 -21.72
CA PRO A 50 3.00 -9.58 -22.25
C PRO A 50 4.09 -10.46 -21.59
N TRP A 51 4.97 -9.86 -20.79
CA TRP A 51 6.08 -10.52 -20.11
C TRP A 51 5.91 -10.45 -18.59
N PRO A 52 5.19 -11.39 -17.97
CA PRO A 52 5.03 -11.42 -16.52
C PRO A 52 6.33 -11.87 -15.83
N MET A 53 6.58 -11.34 -14.63
CA MET A 53 7.70 -11.78 -13.79
C MET A 53 7.39 -13.18 -13.23
N PRO A 54 8.24 -14.20 -13.46
CA PRO A 54 8.02 -15.52 -12.88
C PRO A 54 8.13 -15.44 -11.35
N THR A 55 7.15 -15.99 -10.65
CA THR A 55 7.14 -16.06 -9.19
C THR A 55 7.29 -17.52 -8.75
N PHE A 56 8.26 -17.78 -7.87
CA PHE A 56 8.47 -19.10 -7.29
C PHE A 56 7.79 -19.21 -5.94
N SER A 57 7.21 -20.37 -5.64
CA SER A 57 6.49 -20.62 -4.39
C SER A 57 6.73 -22.04 -3.92
N MET A 58 6.86 -22.24 -2.60
CA MET A 58 7.06 -23.58 -2.02
C MET A 58 5.76 -24.40 -1.98
N ARG A 59 4.62 -23.72 -1.98
CA ARG A 59 3.26 -24.27 -2.00
C ARG A 59 2.46 -23.61 -3.12
N THR A 60 1.15 -23.85 -3.16
CA THR A 60 0.27 -23.15 -4.09
C THR A 60 0.33 -21.63 -3.84
N PRO A 61 0.30 -20.78 -4.89
CA PRO A 61 0.40 -19.33 -4.75
C PRO A 61 -0.64 -18.72 -3.80
N ILE A 62 -1.85 -19.29 -3.79
CA ILE A 62 -2.93 -18.85 -2.90
C ILE A 62 -2.60 -19.08 -1.43
N VAL A 63 -2.02 -20.23 -1.07
CA VAL A 63 -1.66 -20.56 0.31
C VAL A 63 -0.52 -19.67 0.79
N GLU A 64 0.50 -19.45 -0.04
CA GLU A 64 1.60 -18.54 0.28
C GLU A 64 1.11 -17.09 0.44
N TRP A 65 0.22 -16.64 -0.44
CA TRP A 65 -0.37 -15.30 -0.36
C TRP A 65 -1.12 -15.07 0.96
N PHE A 66 -2.04 -15.98 1.34
CA PHE A 66 -2.79 -15.87 2.59
C PHE A 66 -1.87 -15.86 3.83
N ARG A 67 -0.88 -16.77 3.89
CA ARG A 67 0.10 -16.82 4.98
C ARG A 67 0.92 -15.52 5.09
N SER A 68 1.29 -14.93 3.95
CA SER A 68 2.04 -13.68 3.91
C SER A 68 1.23 -12.50 4.48
N ILE A 69 -0.08 -12.48 4.23
CA ILE A 69 -0.98 -11.44 4.76
C ILE A 69 -1.15 -11.59 6.26
N GLU A 70 -1.43 -12.81 6.73
CA GLU A 70 -1.62 -13.10 8.15
C GLU A 70 -0.39 -12.72 8.98
N SER A 71 0.80 -13.16 8.56
CA SER A 71 2.06 -12.92 9.28
C SER A 71 2.52 -11.47 9.28
N ARG A 72 2.22 -10.69 8.23
CA ARG A 72 2.69 -9.30 8.12
C ARG A 72 1.72 -8.30 8.73
N LEU A 73 0.42 -8.50 8.53
CA LEU A 73 -0.61 -7.56 8.97
C LEU A 73 -1.23 -7.96 10.30
N HIS A 74 -1.01 -9.20 10.77
CA HIS A 74 -1.68 -9.77 11.95
C HIS A 74 -3.20 -9.56 11.87
N TRP A 75 -3.72 -9.67 10.64
CA TRP A 75 -5.08 -9.29 10.30
C TRP A 75 -6.05 -10.22 11.04
N ASN A 76 -6.78 -9.68 12.02
CA ASN A 76 -7.67 -10.38 12.96
C ASN A 76 -7.00 -11.13 14.13
N VAL A 77 -5.69 -10.98 14.35
CA VAL A 77 -5.08 -11.45 15.60
C VAL A 77 -5.47 -10.48 16.71
N ARG A 78 -6.16 -10.97 17.73
CA ARG A 78 -6.53 -10.19 18.91
C ARG A 78 -5.70 -10.68 20.10
N GLU A 79 -4.88 -9.79 20.65
CA GLU A 79 -4.25 -10.04 21.94
C GLU A 79 -5.32 -10.05 23.04
N ILE A 80 -5.20 -10.99 23.97
CA ILE A 80 -6.07 -11.04 25.13
C ILE A 80 -5.70 -9.88 26.04
N GLN A 81 -6.68 -9.04 26.36
CA GLN A 81 -6.48 -7.97 27.33
C GLN A 81 -6.19 -8.58 28.70
N HIS A 82 -4.95 -8.44 29.17
CA HIS A 82 -4.57 -8.83 30.52
C HIS A 82 -5.06 -7.77 31.54
N PRO A 83 -5.26 -8.16 32.82
CA PRO A 83 -5.51 -7.20 33.89
C PRO A 83 -4.42 -6.13 33.92
N LEU A 84 -4.82 -4.89 34.22
CA LEU A 84 -3.88 -3.78 34.39
C LEU A 84 -2.90 -4.14 35.52
N ARG A 85 -1.64 -4.40 35.16
CA ARG A 85 -0.59 -4.67 36.17
C ARG A 85 -0.45 -3.45 37.07
N GLU A 86 -0.63 -3.63 38.37
CA GLU A 86 -0.55 -2.56 39.38
C GLU A 86 0.85 -1.93 39.46
N ASP A 87 1.87 -2.60 38.95
CA ASP A 87 3.25 -2.13 38.93
C ASP A 87 3.44 -0.84 38.10
N ASN A 88 2.62 -0.64 37.06
CA ASN A 88 2.66 0.57 36.22
C ASN A 88 1.95 1.78 36.85
N LEU A 89 1.09 1.56 37.84
CA LEU A 89 0.37 2.61 38.56
C LEU A 89 1.23 3.28 39.64
N LYS A 90 2.23 2.57 40.18
CA LYS A 90 3.14 3.10 41.21
C LYS A 90 4.19 4.07 40.63
N SER A 91 4.60 3.88 39.38
CA SER A 91 5.55 4.76 38.70
C SER A 91 5.00 6.18 38.46
N HIS A 92 3.70 6.33 38.17
CA HIS A 92 3.09 7.65 37.90
C HIS A 92 2.66 8.42 39.16
N LYS A 93 2.54 7.76 40.31
CA LYS A 93 2.16 8.42 41.58
C LYS A 93 3.35 9.02 42.34
N ASN A 94 4.57 8.59 42.03
CA ASN A 94 5.79 9.06 42.71
C ASN A 94 6.46 10.29 42.05
N SER A 95 5.86 10.87 40.99
CA SER A 95 6.38 12.10 40.33
C SER A 95 5.67 13.38 40.77
N LYS A 96 4.84 13.34 41.82
CA LYS A 96 4.18 14.51 42.41
C LYS A 96 4.32 14.50 43.93
N ILE A 97 5.55 14.64 44.43
CA ILE A 97 5.88 15.32 45.69
C ILE A 97 7.16 16.11 45.44
#